data_AF-A0A2G1X6Y0-F1
#
_entry.id   AF-A0A2G1X6Y0-F1
#
_cell.length_a   1.000
_cell.length_b   1.000
_cell.length_c   1.000
_cell.angle_alpha   90.00
_cell.angle_beta   90.00
_cell.angle_gamma   90.00
#
_symmetry.space_group_name_H-M   'P 1'
#
loop_
_entity.id
_entity.type
_entity.pdbx_description
1 polymer ?
#
loop_
_entity_poly.entity_id
_entity_poly.type
_entity_poly.pdbx_seq_one_letter_code
_entity_poly.pdbx_strand_id
1 'polypeptide(L)'
;ASVLAVVGTMFEGIRLVFTGYEVANIDSAPGISLGGEYTGITTDIWATAGSYTPTLVEIAVTLGIIAFGAFIVTLGLKYVPIQRVDAEPSYATDGGKQDQ
;
A
#
# COMPACT_ATOMS: atom_id res chain seq x y z
N ALA A 1 15.40 -6.48 -7.80
CA ALA A 1 14.17 -7.05 -8.39
C ALA A 1 12.98 -6.98 -7.44
N SER A 2 13.08 -7.50 -6.20
CA SER A 2 11.98 -7.53 -5.22
C SER A 2 11.38 -6.17 -4.88
N VAL A 3 12.20 -5.13 -4.64
CA VAL A 3 11.70 -3.77 -4.33
C VAL A 3 10.80 -3.22 -5.43
N LEU A 4 11.20 -3.39 -6.70
CA LEU A 4 10.42 -2.93 -7.84
C LEU A 4 9.08 -3.65 -7.94
N ALA A 5 9.05 -4.95 -7.63
CA ALA A 5 7.82 -5.71 -7.59
C ALA A 5 6.86 -5.21 -6.50
N VAL A 6 7.36 -4.93 -5.29
CA VAL A 6 6.57 -4.38 -4.19
C VAL A 6 6.02 -2.99 -4.53
N VAL A 7 6.85 -2.12 -5.11
CA VAL A 7 6.41 -0.80 -5.54
C VAL A 7 5.36 -0.93 -6.65
N GLY A 8 5.57 -1.81 -7.63
CA GLY A 8 4.62 -2.06 -8.71
C GLY A 8 3.26 -2.55 -8.22
N THR A 9 3.22 -3.50 -7.27
CA THR A 9 1.96 -3.98 -6.70
C THR A 9 1.25 -2.91 -5.87
N MET A 10 2.00 -2.04 -5.18
CA MET A 10 1.43 -0.89 -4.49
C MET A 10 0.75 0.08 -5.45
N PHE A 11 1.42 0.46 -6.55
CA PHE A 11 0.84 1.37 -7.54
C PHE A 11 -0.39 0.77 -8.23
N GLU A 12 -0.38 -0.52 -8.54
CA GLU A 12 -1.57 -1.19 -9.10
C GLU A 12 -2.73 -1.21 -8.11
N GLY A 13 -2.45 -1.47 -6.82
CA GLY A 13 -3.47 -1.41 -5.77
C GLY A 13 -4.09 0.00 -5.65
N ILE A 14 -3.26 1.04 -5.67
CA ILE A 14 -3.70 2.44 -5.66
C ILE A 14 -4.58 2.73 -6.87
N ARG A 15 -4.17 2.30 -8.06
CA ARG A 15 -4.93 2.46 -9.29
C ARG A 15 -6.31 1.81 -9.19
N LEU A 16 -6.38 0.56 -8.73
CA LEU A 16 -7.65 -0.17 -8.59
C LEU A 16 -8.61 0.54 -7.64
N VAL A 17 -8.10 1.08 -6.53
CA VAL A 17 -8.92 1.86 -5.58
C VAL A 17 -9.46 3.11 -6.25
N PHE A 18 -8.61 3.90 -6.93
CA PHE A 18 -9.05 5.15 -7.57
C PHE A 18 -9.97 4.93 -8.76
N THR A 19 -9.67 3.97 -9.64
CA THR A 19 -10.56 3.61 -10.75
C THR A 19 -11.91 3.10 -10.24
N GLY A 20 -11.93 2.43 -9.09
CA GLY A 20 -13.19 2.04 -8.42
C GLY A 20 -14.03 3.21 -7.92
N TYR A 21 -13.44 4.39 -7.72
CA TYR A 21 -14.10 5.62 -7.21
C TYR A 21 -14.13 6.78 -8.22
N GLU A 22 -13.72 6.54 -9.47
CA GLU A 22 -13.56 7.58 -10.48
C GLU A 22 -14.90 8.27 -10.83
N VAL A 23 -16.00 7.51 -10.76
CA VAL A 23 -17.36 8.00 -11.00
C VAL A 23 -18.13 8.05 -9.69
N ALA A 24 -18.81 9.18 -9.46
CA ALA A 24 -19.73 9.30 -8.34
C ALA A 24 -20.82 8.21 -8.41
N ASN A 25 -21.12 7.57 -7.28
CA ASN A 25 -22.19 6.54 -7.20
C ASN A 25 -23.61 7.15 -7.19
N ILE A 26 -23.76 8.33 -7.80
CA ILE A 26 -25.00 9.08 -8.02
C ILE A 26 -24.98 9.52 -9.48
N ASP A 27 -25.72 8.80 -10.32
CA ASP A 27 -25.81 9.05 -11.78
C ASP A 27 -26.92 10.07 -12.14
N SER A 28 -27.53 10.71 -11.13
CA SER A 28 -28.59 11.69 -11.34
C SER A 28 -28.04 13.11 -11.26
N ALA A 29 -28.40 13.94 -12.25
CA ALA A 29 -28.17 15.38 -12.17
C ALA A 29 -28.79 15.97 -10.87
N PRO A 30 -28.10 16.91 -10.22
CA PRO A 30 -26.97 17.67 -10.75
C PRO A 30 -25.56 17.09 -10.45
N GLY A 31 -25.39 16.13 -9.54
CA GLY A 31 -24.08 15.55 -9.16
C GLY A 31 -23.74 15.76 -7.67
N ILE A 32 -22.46 15.74 -7.28
CA ILE A 32 -22.02 16.06 -5.90
C ILE A 32 -21.57 17.52 -5.85
N SER A 33 -21.98 18.28 -4.83
CA SER A 33 -21.60 19.69 -4.69
C SER A 33 -20.15 19.85 -4.22
N LEU A 34 -19.33 20.59 -4.96
CA LEU A 34 -17.90 20.82 -4.69
C LEU A 34 -17.59 22.04 -3.79
N GLY A 35 -18.60 22.73 -3.26
CA GLY A 35 -18.40 23.83 -2.29
C GLY A 35 -17.68 25.08 -2.83
N GLY A 36 -17.67 25.29 -4.15
CA GLY A 36 -17.04 26.45 -4.80
C GLY A 36 -17.77 27.78 -4.56
N GLU A 37 -17.01 28.88 -4.56
CA GLU A 37 -17.49 30.25 -4.38
C GLU A 37 -18.41 30.68 -5.55
N TYR A 38 -19.59 31.23 -5.20
CA TYR A 38 -20.65 31.60 -6.14
C TYR A 38 -20.34 32.95 -6.81
N THR A 39 -19.74 32.95 -8.00
CA THR A 39 -19.35 34.20 -8.70
C THR A 39 -20.15 34.52 -9.99
N GLY A 40 -21.28 33.86 -10.28
CA GLY A 40 -22.09 34.22 -11.46
C GLY A 40 -23.25 33.29 -11.80
N ILE A 41 -23.92 33.57 -12.94
CA ILE A 41 -25.14 32.88 -13.44
C ILE A 41 -24.88 31.42 -13.88
N THR A 42 -23.62 31.01 -14.07
CA THR A 42 -23.26 29.60 -14.30
C THR A 42 -22.06 29.25 -13.45
N THR A 43 -22.19 28.25 -12.59
CA THR A 43 -21.10 27.74 -11.76
C THR A 43 -21.14 26.22 -11.81
N ASP A 44 -20.03 25.59 -12.17
CA ASP A 44 -19.81 24.13 -12.05
C ASP A 44 -19.69 23.74 -10.57
N ILE A 45 -20.76 23.97 -9.81
CA ILE A 45 -20.87 23.57 -8.40
C ILE A 45 -20.94 22.05 -8.30
N TRP A 46 -21.34 21.37 -9.37
CA TRP A 46 -21.62 19.95 -9.37
C TRP A 46 -20.58 19.19 -10.18
N ALA A 47 -20.03 18.12 -9.59
CA ALA A 47 -19.13 17.21 -10.27
C ALA A 47 -19.65 15.77 -10.27
N THR A 48 -19.39 15.09 -11.37
CA THR A 48 -19.68 13.66 -11.60
C THR A 48 -18.41 12.79 -11.62
N ALA A 49 -17.23 13.43 -11.70
CA ALA A 49 -15.91 12.80 -11.67
C ALA A 49 -14.91 13.67 -10.88
N GLY A 50 -13.93 13.03 -10.23
CA GLY A 50 -12.92 13.69 -9.39
C GLY A 50 -11.49 13.36 -9.80
N SER A 51 -10.55 14.25 -9.46
CA SER A 51 -9.11 14.01 -9.63
C SER A 51 -8.42 14.05 -8.25
N TYR A 52 -7.51 13.10 -8.00
CA TYR A 52 -6.77 13.01 -6.74
C TYR A 52 -5.32 13.45 -6.94
N THR A 53 -4.88 14.40 -6.12
CA THR A 53 -3.48 14.81 -6.02
C THR A 53 -3.03 14.64 -4.57
N PRO A 54 -2.04 13.77 -4.29
CA PRO A 54 -1.56 13.57 -2.93
C PRO A 54 -1.05 14.87 -2.31
N THR A 55 -1.46 15.12 -1.08
CA THR A 55 -0.95 16.21 -0.25
C THR A 55 0.36 15.82 0.42
N LEU A 56 1.13 16.83 0.85
CA LEU A 56 2.37 16.60 1.59
C LEU A 56 2.16 15.84 2.90
N VAL A 57 1.02 16.04 3.56
CA VAL A 57 0.68 15.36 4.81
C VAL A 57 0.46 13.87 4.56
N GLU A 58 -0.26 13.50 3.51
CA GLU A 58 -0.46 12.09 3.14
C GLU A 58 0.86 11.39 2.82
N ILE A 59 1.77 12.07 2.14
CA ILE A 59 3.12 11.54 1.86
C ILE A 59 3.90 11.34 3.17
N ALA A 60 3.86 12.31 4.09
CA ALA A 60 4.56 12.20 5.37
C ALA A 60 4.02 11.05 6.22
N VAL A 61 2.69 10.90 6.28
CA VAL A 61 2.02 9.83 7.04
C VAL A 61 2.34 8.46 6.45
N THR A 62 2.26 8.31 5.12
CA THR A 62 2.57 7.03 4.45
C THR A 62 4.03 6.60 4.69
N LEU A 63 4.98 7.52 4.60
CA LEU A 63 6.39 7.25 4.96
C LEU A 63 6.55 6.86 6.43
N GLY A 64 5.83 7.53 7.34
CA GLY A 64 5.80 7.20 8.76
C GLY A 64 5.32 5.77 9.03
N ILE A 65 4.27 5.33 8.35
CA ILE A 65 3.73 3.96 8.47
C ILE A 65 4.76 2.94 7.96
N ILE A 66 5.42 3.20 6.83
CA ILE A 66 6.46 2.30 6.28
C ILE A 66 7.63 2.17 7.27
N ALA A 67 8.12 3.29 7.80
CA ALA A 67 9.20 3.31 8.78
C ALA A 67 8.82 2.57 10.07
N PHE A 68 7.59 2.78 10.55
CA PHE A 68 7.10 2.10 11.75
C PHE A 68 6.94 0.59 11.54
N GLY A 69 6.45 0.15 10.39
CA GLY A 69 6.39 -1.27 10.02
C GLY A 69 7.78 -1.91 9.99
N ALA A 70 8.75 -1.25 9.35
CA ALA A 70 10.14 -1.70 9.34
C ALA A 70 10.74 -1.77 10.76
N PHE A 71 10.43 -0.80 11.62
CA PHE A 71 10.84 -0.79 13.02
C PHE A 71 10.27 -2.00 13.78
N ILE A 72 8.97 -2.28 13.67
CA ILE A 72 8.34 -3.45 14.30
C ILE A 72 9.00 -4.74 13.82
N VAL A 73 9.19 -4.92 12.52
CA VAL A 73 9.83 -6.13 11.97
C VAL A 73 11.25 -6.28 12.50
N THR A 74 12.01 -5.18 12.58
CA THR A 74 13.38 -5.18 13.10
C THR A 74 13.41 -5.59 14.58
N LEU A 75 12.50 -5.06 15.40
CA LEU A 75 12.39 -5.47 16.81
C LEU A 75 11.92 -6.93 16.92
N GLY A 76 10.93 -7.33 16.13
CA GLY A 76 10.42 -8.69 16.09
C GLY A 76 11.53 -9.70 15.80
N LEU A 77 12.37 -9.44 14.79
CA LEU A 77 13.53 -10.27 14.46
C LEU A 77 14.57 -10.32 15.58
N LYS A 78 14.73 -9.24 16.34
CA LYS A 78 15.67 -9.20 17.47
C LYS A 78 15.19 -10.02 18.67
N TYR A 79 13.89 -10.03 18.95
CA TYR A 79 13.33 -10.63 20.17
C TYR A 79 12.68 -12.00 19.96
N VAL A 80 12.29 -12.35 18.73
CA VAL A 80 11.63 -13.61 18.40
C VAL A 80 12.63 -14.55 17.71
N PRO A 81 12.94 -15.73 18.28
CA PRO A 81 13.75 -16.73 17.59
C PRO A 81 12.95 -17.32 16.41
N ILE A 82 13.28 -16.90 15.19
CA ILE A 82 12.59 -17.35 13.96
C ILE A 82 13.09 -18.72 13.50
N GLN A 83 14.27 -19.16 13.93
CA GLN A 83 14.78 -20.48 13.62
C GLN A 83 14.06 -21.54 14.45
N ARG A 84 13.35 -22.45 13.78
CA ARG A 84 12.95 -23.73 14.37
C ARG A 84 14.21 -24.58 14.51
N VAL A 85 14.67 -24.76 15.75
CA VAL A 85 15.81 -25.64 16.09
C VAL A 85 15.56 -27.08 15.62
N ASP A 86 14.29 -27.49 15.46
CA ASP A 86 13.91 -28.86 15.13
C ASP A 86 13.75 -29.14 13.61
N ALA A 87 13.99 -28.16 12.75
CA ALA A 87 13.74 -28.28 11.30
C ALA A 87 14.97 -28.66 10.45
N GLU A 88 16.07 -29.06 11.09
CA GLU A 88 17.26 -29.56 10.39
C GLU A 88 17.53 -31.01 10.79
N PRO A 89 17.00 -32.02 10.06
CA PRO A 89 17.71 -33.27 9.98
C PRO A 89 19.02 -32.95 9.27
N SER A 90 20.12 -32.95 10.04
CA SER A 90 21.49 -32.79 9.58
C SER A 90 21.74 -33.65 8.33
N TYR A 91 21.51 -33.10 7.14
CA TYR A 91 21.93 -33.71 5.90
C TYR A 91 23.41 -33.34 5.78
N ALA A 92 24.26 -34.23 6.28
CA ALA A 92 25.70 -34.14 6.10
C ALA A 92 25.97 -33.85 4.62
N THR A 93 26.42 -32.63 4.33
CA THR A 93 26.87 -32.21 2.99
C THR A 93 28.27 -32.77 2.69
N ASP A 94 28.90 -33.40 3.67
CA ASP A 94 30.03 -34.29 3.45
C ASP A 94 29.49 -35.68 3.10
N GLY A 95 29.72 -36.12 1.86
CA GLY A 95 29.50 -37.49 1.41
C GLY A 95 30.45 -38.50 2.07
N GLY A 96 30.65 -38.39 3.39
CA GLY A 96 31.41 -39.30 4.22
C GLY A 96 30.60 -40.55 4.48
N LYS A 97 31.15 -41.70 4.09
CA LYS A 97 30.55 -43.02 4.30
C LYS A 97 30.22 -43.20 5.78
N GLN A 98 29.01 -43.68 6.04
CA GLN A 98 28.66 -44.25 7.33
C GLN A 98 29.45 -45.56 7.49
N ASP A 99 30.59 -45.50 8.17
CA ASP A 99 31.25 -46.69 8.66
C ASP A 99 30.57 -47.08 9.98
N GLN A 100 29.75 -48.14 9.86
CA GLN A 100 29.19 -49.10 10.81
C GLN A 100 28.97 -48.68 12.27
#